data_AF-A0A445JDX3-F1
#
_entry.id   AF-A0A445JDX3-F1
#
_cell.length_a   1.000
_cell.length_b   1.000
_cell.length_c   1.000
_cell.angle_alpha   90.00
_cell.angle_beta   90.00
_cell.angle_gamma   90.00
#
_symmetry.space_group_name_H-M   'P 1'
#
loop_
_entity.id
_entity.type
_entity.pdbx_description
1 polymer ?
#
loop_
_entity_poly.entity_id
_entity_poly.type
_entity_poly.pdbx_seq_one_letter_code
_entity_poly.pdbx_strand_id
1 'polypeptide(L)'
;MSSHSDAPTKSKSFECPPEQKPLAVLEYPFSLFSLNRTEMDNEGDEVNSVGQSSSLDTVEVEGYQVRPELESIVRKFIIKHGDVFENCTVSTMIFRSMLLEMICDIISDLQDKNLYEITENKLHRMIGLANDMKDMKVNIEWLQLRLEEILEARQILNQSSMLKEKKHISKKIIETVKRELEECVEEKNAVAAKFQILCDKETACKESLARAEDEYAKISQTFTDATSKVRQFANCSLANGLL
;
A
#
# COMPACT_ATOMS: atom_id res chain seq x y z
N MET A 1 -1.14 19.59 60.64
CA MET A 1 -1.51 18.26 60.10
C MET A 1 -1.69 18.38 58.60
N SER A 2 -0.67 18.02 57.83
CA SER A 2 -0.84 17.47 56.48
C SER A 2 0.53 16.98 56.05
N SER A 3 0.67 15.66 56.07
CA SER A 3 1.88 14.92 55.76
C SER A 3 2.09 14.94 54.25
N HIS A 4 3.25 15.40 53.80
CA HIS A 4 3.77 15.04 52.49
C HIS A 4 4.29 13.61 52.57
N SER A 5 3.68 12.73 51.78
CA SER A 5 4.12 11.34 51.62
C SER A 5 5.10 11.31 50.46
N ASP A 6 6.36 11.04 50.78
CA ASP A 6 7.41 10.69 49.84
C ASP A 6 7.04 9.38 49.12
N ALA A 7 7.18 9.38 47.79
CA ALA A 7 7.15 8.17 46.97
C ALA A 7 8.59 7.69 46.72
N PRO A 8 8.93 6.41 46.95
CA PRO A 8 10.29 5.94 46.75
C PRO A 8 10.54 5.59 45.27
N THR A 9 11.54 6.25 44.69
CA THR A 9 12.14 5.95 43.39
C THR A 9 12.77 4.55 43.43
N LYS A 10 12.12 3.57 42.78
CA LYS A 10 12.65 2.22 42.61
C LYS A 10 13.61 2.20 41.41
N SER A 11 14.90 2.13 41.70
CA SER A 11 15.97 1.85 40.73
C SER A 11 15.72 0.50 40.05
N LYS A 12 15.43 0.52 38.75
CA LYS A 12 15.47 -0.68 37.90
C LYS A 12 16.92 -0.94 37.51
N SER A 13 17.50 -1.98 38.09
CA SER A 13 18.75 -2.58 37.63
C SER A 13 18.57 -3.02 36.16
N PHE A 14 19.49 -2.60 35.30
CA PHE A 14 19.60 -3.10 33.94
C PHE A 14 20.05 -4.56 33.99
N GLU A 15 19.14 -5.46 33.66
CA GLU A 15 19.43 -6.87 33.45
C GLU A 15 19.85 -7.06 31.99
N CYS A 16 21.07 -7.56 31.78
CA CYS A 16 21.62 -7.86 30.45
C CYS A 16 20.76 -8.93 29.77
N PRO A 17 20.43 -8.81 28.47
CA PRO A 17 19.75 -9.88 27.75
C PRO A 17 20.65 -11.14 27.71
N PRO A 18 20.08 -12.35 27.80
CA PRO A 18 20.86 -13.56 27.64
C PRO A 18 21.44 -13.63 26.23
N GLU A 19 22.71 -14.02 26.13
CA GLU A 19 23.44 -14.23 24.88
C GLU A 19 22.58 -15.00 23.88
N GLN A 20 22.35 -14.38 22.72
CA GLN A 20 21.76 -15.04 21.58
C GLN A 20 22.72 -16.14 21.13
N LYS A 21 22.32 -17.40 21.33
CA LYS A 21 22.94 -18.54 20.65
C LYS A 21 22.97 -18.24 19.15
N PRO A 22 24.11 -18.40 18.45
CA PRO A 22 24.15 -18.27 17.01
C PRO A 22 23.14 -19.24 16.40
N LEU A 23 22.21 -18.71 15.60
CA LEU A 23 21.35 -19.48 14.73
C LEU A 23 22.25 -20.36 13.87
N ALA A 24 22.04 -21.68 13.92
CA ALA A 24 22.72 -22.63 13.07
C ALA A 24 22.56 -22.19 11.62
N VAL A 25 23.67 -21.76 11.02
CA VAL A 25 23.79 -21.58 9.58
C VAL A 25 23.50 -22.95 8.98
N LEU A 26 22.39 -23.08 8.27
CA LEU A 26 22.14 -24.25 7.44
C LEU A 26 23.19 -24.19 6.33
N GLU A 27 24.28 -24.92 6.53
CA GLU A 27 25.38 -25.10 5.58
C GLU A 27 24.80 -25.58 4.24
N TYR A 28 24.80 -24.69 3.26
CA TYR A 28 24.87 -25.13 1.87
C TYR A 28 26.30 -25.66 1.65
N PRO A 29 26.48 -26.83 1.01
CA PRO A 29 27.80 -27.42 0.86
C PRO A 29 28.59 -26.69 -0.24
N PHE A 30 29.14 -25.51 0.09
CA PHE A 30 30.26 -24.93 -0.65
C PHE A 30 31.55 -25.63 -0.21
N SER A 31 31.66 -26.92 -0.50
CA SER A 31 32.90 -27.68 -0.38
C SER A 31 33.09 -28.53 -1.62
N LEU A 32 33.24 -27.88 -2.76
CA LEU A 32 33.84 -28.48 -3.94
C LEU A 32 34.95 -27.53 -4.41
N PHE A 33 36.15 -28.10 -4.50
CA PHE A 33 37.41 -27.53 -4.99
C PHE A 33 38.36 -26.89 -3.95
N SER A 34 39.15 -27.74 -3.28
CA SER A 34 40.53 -27.39 -2.93
C SER A 34 41.38 -27.40 -4.21
N LEU A 35 41.73 -26.23 -4.73
CA LEU A 35 42.73 -26.10 -5.79
C LEU A 35 44.12 -26.26 -5.17
N ASN A 36 44.68 -27.48 -5.23
CA ASN A 36 46.10 -27.67 -4.94
C ASN A 36 46.92 -27.15 -6.14
N ARG A 37 47.74 -26.15 -5.89
CA ARG A 37 48.77 -25.63 -6.80
C ARG A 37 49.94 -26.61 -6.78
N THR A 38 50.18 -27.31 -7.89
CA THR A 38 51.37 -28.15 -8.02
C THR A 38 52.52 -27.32 -8.58
N GLU A 39 53.57 -27.13 -7.78
CA GLU A 39 54.87 -26.63 -8.22
C GLU A 39 55.68 -27.77 -8.89
N MET A 40 56.47 -27.39 -9.89
CA MET A 40 57.43 -28.26 -10.58
C MET A 40 58.49 -28.78 -9.61
N ASP A 41 58.76 -30.09 -9.61
CA ASP A 41 60.08 -30.63 -10.00
C ASP A 41 60.21 -32.15 -9.81
N ASN A 42 60.94 -32.72 -10.78
CA ASN A 42 61.82 -33.90 -10.73
C ASN A 42 61.30 -35.30 -11.14
N GLU A 43 62.07 -35.91 -12.03
CA GLU A 43 61.95 -37.25 -12.62
C GLU A 43 62.09 -38.38 -11.60
N GLY A 44 61.40 -39.51 -11.84
CA GLY A 44 61.75 -40.78 -11.22
C GLY A 44 60.60 -41.80 -11.13
N ASP A 45 60.56 -42.69 -12.11
CA ASP A 45 60.00 -44.06 -12.14
C ASP A 45 58.50 -44.36 -11.93
N GLU A 46 58.11 -45.25 -12.84
CA GLU A 46 56.89 -46.02 -13.05
C GLU A 46 56.37 -46.76 -11.79
N VAL A 47 55.11 -46.52 -11.38
CA VAL A 47 53.99 -47.49 -11.40
C VAL A 47 52.75 -46.96 -10.66
N ASN A 48 51.59 -47.30 -11.24
CA ASN A 48 50.23 -47.33 -10.67
C ASN A 48 49.42 -46.03 -10.61
N SER A 49 48.81 -45.75 -11.77
CA SER A 49 47.47 -45.16 -11.91
C SER A 49 46.45 -45.87 -11.01
N VAL A 50 45.97 -45.20 -9.97
CA VAL A 50 44.56 -45.23 -9.51
C VAL A 50 44.21 -43.85 -8.96
N GLY A 51 43.84 -42.93 -9.85
CA GLY A 51 43.09 -41.73 -9.49
C GLY A 51 41.64 -42.11 -9.26
N GLN A 52 41.26 -42.40 -8.03
CA GLN A 52 39.85 -42.44 -7.61
C GLN A 52 39.58 -41.24 -6.71
N SER A 53 39.43 -40.07 -7.32
CA SER A 53 38.65 -39.00 -6.71
C SER A 53 37.18 -39.33 -6.95
N SER A 54 36.51 -39.82 -5.92
CA SER A 54 35.05 -39.97 -5.76
C SER A 54 34.22 -39.40 -6.91
N SER A 55 33.86 -40.25 -7.88
CA SER A 55 32.87 -39.89 -8.90
C SER A 55 31.55 -39.68 -8.19
N LEU A 56 31.17 -38.42 -7.97
CA LEU A 56 29.80 -38.08 -7.64
C LEU A 56 28.94 -38.63 -8.78
N ASP A 57 27.96 -39.48 -8.47
CA ASP A 57 27.08 -40.09 -9.46
C ASP A 57 26.28 -38.97 -10.14
N THR A 58 26.70 -38.57 -11.33
CA THR A 58 26.14 -37.46 -12.11
C THR A 58 25.78 -38.00 -13.49
N VAL A 59 24.70 -37.47 -14.05
CA VAL A 59 24.24 -37.79 -15.40
C VAL A 59 24.52 -36.61 -16.32
N GLU A 60 24.95 -36.93 -17.55
CA GLU A 60 25.15 -35.91 -18.58
C GLU A 60 23.84 -35.65 -19.32
N VAL A 61 23.40 -34.39 -19.32
CA VAL A 61 22.20 -33.93 -20.02
C VAL A 61 22.57 -32.72 -20.86
N GLU A 62 22.55 -32.87 -22.19
CA GLU A 62 22.88 -31.79 -23.15
C GLU A 62 24.23 -31.10 -22.85
N GLY A 63 25.22 -31.89 -22.39
CA GLY A 63 26.56 -31.41 -22.03
C GLY A 63 26.74 -30.94 -20.58
N TYR A 64 25.67 -30.87 -19.78
CA TYR A 64 25.75 -30.52 -18.35
C TYR A 64 25.83 -31.77 -17.48
N GLN A 65 26.70 -31.75 -16.47
CA GLN A 65 26.77 -32.81 -15.46
C GLN A 65 25.88 -32.46 -14.28
N VAL A 66 24.78 -33.20 -14.10
CA VAL A 66 23.77 -32.90 -13.08
C VAL A 66 23.44 -34.12 -12.23
N ARG A 67 22.89 -33.90 -11.04
CA ARG A 67 22.34 -34.94 -10.18
C ARG A 67 21.21 -35.71 -10.89
N PRO A 68 21.17 -37.06 -10.78
CA PRO A 68 20.18 -37.89 -11.47
C PRO A 68 18.72 -37.47 -11.22
N GLU A 69 18.39 -37.06 -10.00
CA GLU A 69 17.05 -36.61 -9.61
C GLU A 69 16.57 -35.35 -10.35
N LEU A 70 17.49 -34.53 -10.88
CA LEU A 70 17.18 -33.31 -11.62
C LEU A 70 17.09 -33.52 -13.13
N GLU A 71 17.48 -34.68 -13.66
CA GLU A 71 17.55 -34.96 -15.11
C GLU A 71 16.24 -34.57 -15.83
N SER A 72 15.10 -34.99 -15.29
CA SER A 72 13.79 -34.72 -15.87
C SER A 72 13.45 -33.22 -15.89
N ILE A 73 13.84 -32.50 -14.84
CA ILE A 73 13.63 -31.05 -14.75
C ILE A 73 14.55 -30.34 -15.75
N VAL A 74 15.82 -30.72 -15.82
CA VAL A 74 16.81 -30.16 -16.75
C VAL A 74 16.37 -30.35 -18.20
N ARG A 75 15.93 -31.55 -18.59
CA ARG A 75 15.43 -31.79 -19.95
C ARG A 75 14.25 -30.88 -20.29
N LYS A 76 13.25 -30.79 -19.40
CA LYS A 76 12.09 -29.90 -19.60
C LYS A 76 12.49 -28.42 -19.64
N PHE A 77 13.45 -28.05 -18.80
CA PHE A 77 13.99 -26.70 -18.71
C PHE A 77 14.66 -26.28 -20.02
N ILE A 78 15.60 -27.09 -20.52
CA ILE A 78 16.34 -26.80 -21.76
C ILE A 78 15.39 -26.77 -22.96
N ILE A 79 14.43 -27.69 -23.04
CA ILE A 79 13.40 -27.67 -24.10
C ILE A 79 12.62 -26.35 -24.09
N LYS A 80 12.30 -25.81 -22.92
CA LYS A 80 11.46 -24.63 -22.77
C LYS A 80 12.22 -23.31 -22.93
N HIS A 81 13.44 -23.24 -22.39
CA HIS A 81 14.20 -22.00 -22.25
C HIS A 81 15.48 -21.95 -23.09
N GLY A 82 15.85 -23.06 -23.74
CA GLY A 82 17.14 -23.20 -24.41
C GLY A 82 18.30 -23.28 -23.42
N ASP A 83 19.51 -23.09 -23.93
CA ASP A 83 20.69 -22.90 -23.08
C ASP A 83 20.73 -21.47 -22.53
N VAL A 84 20.43 -21.33 -21.24
CA VAL A 84 20.46 -20.04 -20.54
C VAL A 84 21.87 -19.50 -20.28
N PHE A 85 22.91 -20.28 -20.57
CA PHE A 85 24.31 -19.95 -20.38
C PHE A 85 25.02 -19.52 -21.68
N GLU A 86 24.34 -19.49 -22.83
CA GLU A 86 24.93 -19.20 -24.14
C GLU A 86 25.76 -17.89 -24.14
N ASN A 87 25.28 -16.85 -23.45
CA ASN A 87 25.92 -15.53 -23.36
C ASN A 87 26.42 -15.18 -21.94
N CYS A 88 26.54 -16.16 -21.05
CA CYS A 88 26.93 -15.90 -19.66
C CYS A 88 28.44 -15.64 -19.52
N THR A 89 28.84 -14.96 -18.44
CA THR A 89 30.27 -14.68 -18.13
C THR A 89 31.01 -15.89 -17.58
N VAL A 90 30.29 -16.95 -17.22
CA VAL A 90 30.85 -18.20 -16.70
C VAL A 90 31.44 -19.01 -17.86
N SER A 91 32.73 -19.30 -17.79
CA SER A 91 33.44 -20.05 -18.84
C SER A 91 33.47 -21.57 -18.62
N THR A 92 33.46 -22.03 -17.36
CA THR A 92 33.64 -23.46 -17.06
C THR A 92 32.32 -24.21 -17.06
N MET A 93 32.27 -25.34 -17.77
CA MET A 93 31.09 -26.21 -17.82
C MET A 93 30.69 -26.73 -16.42
N ILE A 94 31.68 -26.96 -15.55
CA ILE A 94 31.45 -27.37 -14.16
C ILE A 94 30.63 -26.32 -13.41
N PHE A 95 31.00 -25.03 -13.51
CA PHE A 95 30.28 -23.98 -12.80
C PHE A 95 28.91 -23.71 -13.43
N ARG A 96 28.79 -23.78 -14.76
CA ARG A 96 27.47 -23.71 -15.44
C ARG A 96 26.54 -24.84 -14.99
N SER A 97 27.05 -26.05 -14.86
CA SER A 97 26.27 -27.21 -14.37
C SER A 97 25.81 -27.00 -12.93
N MET A 98 26.67 -26.47 -12.06
CA MET A 98 26.31 -26.12 -10.69
C MET A 98 25.19 -25.06 -10.62
N LEU A 99 25.29 -24.00 -11.43
CA LEU A 99 24.23 -22.97 -11.49
C LEU A 99 22.93 -23.53 -12.08
N LEU A 100 23.01 -24.43 -13.05
CA LEU A 100 21.84 -25.12 -13.61
C LEU A 100 21.13 -25.97 -12.55
N GLU A 101 21.87 -26.69 -11.71
CA GLU A 101 21.28 -27.41 -10.59
C GLU A 101 20.58 -26.47 -9.61
N MET A 102 21.19 -25.35 -9.26
CA MET A 102 20.55 -24.36 -8.37
C MET A 102 19.25 -23.82 -8.96
N ILE A 103 19.20 -23.55 -10.27
CA ILE A 103 17.97 -23.16 -10.97
C ILE A 103 16.92 -24.28 -10.87
N CYS A 104 17.33 -25.53 -11.09
CA CYS A 104 16.42 -26.68 -11.01
C CYS A 104 15.93 -26.94 -9.59
N ASP A 105 16.74 -26.71 -8.56
CA ASP A 105 16.34 -26.80 -7.16
C ASP A 105 15.27 -25.74 -6.84
N ILE A 106 15.44 -24.50 -7.32
CA ILE A 106 14.40 -23.45 -7.19
C ILE A 106 13.11 -23.91 -7.87
N ILE A 107 13.19 -24.43 -9.09
CA ILE A 107 12.01 -24.90 -9.84
C ILE A 107 11.32 -26.05 -9.10
N SER A 108 12.07 -27.04 -8.62
CA SER A 108 11.54 -28.17 -7.85
C SER A 108 10.83 -27.66 -6.59
N ASP A 109 11.46 -26.74 -5.87
CA ASP A 109 10.87 -26.13 -4.68
C ASP A 109 9.54 -25.43 -4.94
N LEU A 110 9.41 -24.77 -6.09
CA LEU A 110 8.17 -24.11 -6.54
C LEU A 110 7.11 -25.10 -7.05
N GLN A 111 7.52 -26.29 -7.54
CA GLN A 111 6.61 -27.36 -7.96
C GLN A 111 6.02 -28.10 -6.76
N ASP A 112 6.84 -28.33 -5.73
CA ASP A 112 6.46 -29.16 -4.59
C ASP A 112 5.64 -28.41 -3.53
N LYS A 113 5.75 -27.08 -3.49
CA LYS A 113 5.14 -26.25 -2.44
C LYS A 113 4.04 -25.36 -2.99
N ASN A 114 2.93 -25.27 -2.27
CA ASN A 114 1.94 -24.24 -2.53
C ASN A 114 2.32 -22.89 -1.87
N LEU A 115 1.54 -21.85 -2.15
CA LEU A 115 1.80 -20.47 -1.67
C LEU A 115 1.83 -20.35 -0.14
N TYR A 116 1.16 -21.25 0.59
CA TYR A 116 1.14 -21.27 2.06
C TYR A 116 2.38 -21.93 2.68
N GLU A 117 3.05 -22.82 1.94
CA GLU A 117 4.15 -23.66 2.44
C GLU A 117 5.53 -23.09 2.17
N ILE A 118 5.72 -22.42 1.03
CA ILE A 118 6.94 -21.64 0.82
C ILE A 118 7.00 -20.52 1.89
N THR A 119 8.17 -20.01 2.29
CA THR A 119 8.29 -18.89 3.24
C THR A 119 8.77 -17.60 2.56
N GLU A 120 8.42 -16.44 3.11
CA GLU A 120 8.87 -15.15 2.57
C GLU A 120 10.40 -15.05 2.57
N ASN A 121 11.05 -15.49 3.66
CA ASN A 121 12.52 -15.56 3.71
C ASN A 121 13.10 -16.50 2.66
N LYS A 122 12.42 -17.61 2.34
CA LYS A 122 12.87 -18.54 1.29
C LYS A 122 12.77 -17.90 -0.09
N LEU A 123 11.67 -17.20 -0.38
CA LEU A 123 11.51 -16.44 -1.63
C LEU A 123 12.59 -15.37 -1.78
N HIS A 124 12.86 -14.58 -0.74
CA HIS A 124 13.93 -13.58 -0.78
C HIS A 124 15.31 -14.20 -1.08
N ARG A 125 15.62 -15.37 -0.51
CA ARG A 125 16.87 -16.09 -0.84
C ARG A 125 16.90 -16.55 -2.30
N MET A 126 15.80 -17.11 -2.81
CA MET A 126 15.71 -17.53 -4.21
C MET A 126 15.87 -16.33 -5.16
N ILE A 127 15.25 -15.19 -4.84
CA ILE A 127 15.39 -13.94 -5.61
C ILE A 127 16.85 -13.46 -5.56
N GLY A 128 17.50 -13.52 -4.40
CA GLY A 128 18.92 -13.20 -4.25
C GLY A 128 19.81 -14.04 -5.17
N LEU A 129 19.63 -15.37 -5.15
CA LEU A 129 20.36 -16.28 -6.03
C LEU A 129 20.10 -16.00 -7.51
N ALA A 130 18.85 -15.69 -7.88
CA ALA A 130 18.50 -15.32 -9.26
C ALA A 130 19.16 -13.99 -9.68
N ASN A 131 19.27 -13.02 -8.77
CA ASN A 131 19.99 -11.77 -9.04
C ASN A 131 21.49 -12.02 -9.24
N ASP A 132 22.12 -12.83 -8.38
CA ASP A 132 23.54 -13.17 -8.51
C ASP A 132 23.84 -13.85 -9.86
N MET A 133 22.98 -14.76 -10.31
CA MET A 133 23.08 -15.40 -11.62
C MET A 133 22.83 -14.44 -12.78
N LYS A 134 21.89 -13.49 -12.63
CA LYS A 134 21.65 -12.42 -13.62
C LYS A 134 22.88 -11.54 -13.78
N ASP A 135 23.58 -11.22 -12.69
CA ASP A 135 24.84 -10.46 -12.73
C ASP A 135 25.95 -11.21 -13.47
N MET A 136 25.91 -12.55 -13.45
CA MET A 136 26.75 -13.42 -14.29
C MET A 136 26.26 -13.55 -15.74
N LYS A 137 25.27 -12.74 -16.16
CA LYS A 137 24.62 -12.76 -17.48
C LYS A 137 23.99 -14.10 -17.83
N VAL A 138 23.57 -14.89 -16.84
CA VAL A 138 22.74 -16.08 -17.07
C VAL A 138 21.33 -15.61 -17.43
N ASN A 139 20.75 -16.13 -18.51
CA ASN A 139 19.45 -15.69 -19.02
C ASN A 139 18.29 -16.29 -18.21
N ILE A 140 18.03 -15.73 -17.03
CA ILE A 140 17.01 -16.21 -16.07
C ILE A 140 16.07 -15.11 -15.57
N GLU A 141 15.92 -14.02 -16.32
CA GLU A 141 15.02 -12.92 -15.94
C GLU A 141 13.57 -13.39 -15.71
N TRP A 142 13.13 -14.38 -16.47
CA TRP A 142 11.81 -15.00 -16.30
C TRP A 142 11.64 -15.69 -14.93
N LEU A 143 12.72 -16.25 -14.36
CA LEU A 143 12.68 -16.91 -13.04
C LEU A 143 12.61 -15.87 -11.94
N GLN A 144 13.43 -14.82 -12.06
CA GLN A 144 13.39 -13.68 -11.15
C GLN A 144 11.98 -13.07 -11.09
N LEU A 145 11.41 -12.71 -12.24
CA LEU A 145 10.06 -12.12 -12.32
C LEU A 145 9.04 -13.05 -11.66
N ARG A 146 9.13 -14.35 -11.94
CA ARG A 146 8.21 -15.33 -11.37
C ARG A 146 8.31 -15.41 -9.84
N LEU A 147 9.52 -15.33 -9.28
CA LEU A 147 9.73 -15.34 -7.83
C LEU A 147 9.19 -14.07 -7.17
N GLU A 148 9.36 -12.91 -7.81
CA GLU A 148 8.82 -11.62 -7.36
C GLU A 148 7.28 -11.62 -7.35
N GLU A 149 6.64 -12.13 -8.39
CA GLU A 149 5.18 -12.31 -8.44
C GLU A 149 4.66 -13.20 -7.30
N ILE A 150 5.37 -14.30 -7.01
CA ILE A 150 5.00 -15.22 -5.93
C ILE A 150 5.15 -14.53 -4.56
N LEU A 151 6.19 -13.72 -4.38
CA LEU A 151 6.39 -12.92 -3.18
C LEU A 151 5.24 -11.92 -2.98
N GLU A 152 4.87 -11.18 -4.03
CA GLU A 152 3.74 -10.24 -3.97
C GLU A 152 2.43 -10.96 -3.63
N ALA A 153 2.12 -12.07 -4.32
CA ALA A 153 0.93 -12.87 -4.06
C ALA A 153 0.85 -13.35 -2.60
N ARG A 154 1.99 -13.72 -2.02
CA ARG A 154 2.09 -14.13 -0.62
C ARG A 154 1.84 -12.97 0.35
N GLN A 155 2.39 -11.79 0.07
CA GLN A 155 2.17 -10.59 0.88
C GLN A 155 0.69 -10.19 0.88
N ILE A 156 0.03 -10.26 -0.29
CA ILE A 156 -1.43 -10.05 -0.40
C ILE A 156 -2.20 -11.08 0.42
N LEU A 157 -1.82 -12.35 0.34
CA LEU A 157 -2.45 -13.43 1.11
C LEU A 157 -2.37 -13.16 2.62
N ASN A 158 -1.19 -12.77 3.12
CA ASN A 158 -0.97 -12.41 4.52
C ASN A 158 -1.84 -11.23 4.98
N GLN A 159 -2.11 -10.28 4.08
CA GLN A 159 -2.92 -9.09 4.36
C GLN A 159 -4.43 -9.29 4.07
N SER A 160 -4.83 -10.45 3.56
CA SER A 160 -6.17 -10.66 3.00
C SER A 160 -7.31 -10.48 4.01
N SER A 161 -7.11 -10.87 5.28
CA SER A 161 -8.09 -10.69 6.35
C SER A 161 -8.30 -9.20 6.67
N MET A 162 -7.20 -8.46 6.88
CA MET A 162 -7.20 -7.02 7.10
C MET A 162 -7.84 -6.27 5.92
N LEU A 163 -7.52 -6.66 4.67
CA LEU A 163 -8.11 -6.05 3.49
C LEU A 163 -9.62 -6.30 3.40
N LYS A 164 -10.09 -7.51 3.71
CA LYS A 164 -11.52 -7.84 3.79
C LYS A 164 -12.23 -6.99 4.85
N GLU A 165 -11.63 -6.84 6.02
CA GLU A 165 -12.18 -6.02 7.12
C GLU A 165 -12.23 -4.54 6.73
N LYS A 166 -11.13 -3.96 6.24
CA LYS A 166 -11.08 -2.58 5.76
C LYS A 166 -12.10 -2.31 4.66
N LYS A 167 -12.28 -3.24 3.72
CA LYS A 167 -13.32 -3.16 2.67
C LYS A 167 -14.72 -3.09 3.28
N HIS A 168 -15.01 -3.94 4.26
CA HIS A 168 -16.31 -3.96 4.94
C HIS A 168 -16.56 -2.70 5.77
N ILE A 169 -15.57 -2.21 6.52
CA ILE A 169 -15.65 -0.96 7.28
C ILE A 169 -15.91 0.21 6.34
N SER A 170 -15.13 0.31 5.26
CA SER A 170 -15.29 1.38 4.26
C SER A 170 -16.69 1.39 3.65
N LYS A 171 -17.24 0.20 3.35
CA LYS A 171 -18.62 0.06 2.86
C LYS A 171 -19.63 0.62 3.86
N LYS A 172 -19.52 0.29 5.15
CA LYS A 172 -20.41 0.81 6.19
C LYS A 172 -20.32 2.32 6.33
N ILE A 173 -19.11 2.89 6.28
CA ILE A 173 -18.91 4.34 6.34
C ILE A 173 -19.63 5.02 5.18
N ILE A 174 -19.47 4.50 3.96
CA ILE A 174 -20.15 5.04 2.76
C ILE A 174 -21.68 5.00 2.95
N GLU A 175 -22.22 3.88 3.45
CA GLU A 175 -23.66 3.73 3.70
C GLU A 175 -24.17 4.72 4.76
N THR A 176 -23.40 4.97 5.82
CA THR A 176 -23.74 5.96 6.86
C THR A 176 -23.69 7.39 6.31
N VAL A 177 -22.57 7.78 5.70
CA VAL A 177 -22.38 9.14 5.15
C VAL A 177 -23.43 9.44 4.09
N LYS A 178 -23.81 8.46 3.26
CA LYS A 178 -24.87 8.63 2.27
C LYS A 178 -26.23 8.94 2.91
N ARG A 179 -26.55 8.31 4.05
CA ARG A 179 -27.80 8.55 4.78
C ARG A 179 -27.82 9.91 5.44
N GLU A 180 -26.73 10.27 6.12
CA GLU A 180 -26.57 11.60 6.75
C GLU A 180 -26.65 12.71 5.70
N LEU A 181 -26.09 12.49 4.50
CA LEU A 181 -26.21 13.43 3.39
C LEU A 181 -27.66 13.59 2.93
N GLU A 182 -28.40 12.49 2.81
CA GLU A 182 -29.82 12.53 2.43
C GLU A 182 -30.65 13.31 3.47
N GLU A 183 -30.45 13.02 4.77
CA GLU A 183 -31.09 13.74 5.87
C GLU A 183 -30.77 15.25 5.83
N CYS A 184 -29.51 15.60 5.60
CA CYS A 184 -29.07 17.00 5.47
C CYS A 184 -29.71 17.70 4.26
N VAL A 185 -29.87 17.00 3.14
CA VAL A 185 -30.55 17.55 1.95
C VAL A 185 -32.02 17.83 2.25
N GLU A 186 -32.72 16.93 2.92
CA GLU A 186 -34.10 17.11 3.32
C GLU A 186 -34.27 18.28 4.31
N GLU A 187 -33.41 18.39 5.32
CA GLU A 187 -33.42 19.52 6.26
C GLU A 187 -33.18 20.85 5.55
N LYS A 188 -32.19 20.90 4.64
CA LYS A 188 -31.90 22.09 3.83
C LYS A 188 -33.13 22.51 3.02
N ASN A 189 -33.81 21.57 2.38
CA ASN A 189 -35.02 21.83 1.58
C ASN A 189 -36.17 22.37 2.47
N ALA A 190 -36.36 21.79 3.65
CA ALA A 190 -37.36 22.25 4.60
C ALA A 190 -37.08 23.68 5.12
N VAL A 191 -35.82 24.01 5.38
CA VAL A 191 -35.41 25.37 5.77
C VAL A 191 -35.62 26.36 4.63
N ALA A 192 -35.26 25.99 3.40
CA ALA A 192 -35.47 26.83 2.21
C ALA A 192 -36.96 27.16 2.01
N ALA A 193 -37.86 26.18 2.19
CA ALA A 193 -39.30 26.41 2.11
C ALA A 193 -39.80 27.39 3.19
N LYS A 194 -39.32 27.26 4.44
CA LYS A 194 -39.67 28.20 5.53
C LYS A 194 -39.14 29.61 5.27
N PHE A 195 -37.92 29.71 4.74
CA PHE A 195 -37.33 30.99 4.37
C PHE A 195 -38.15 31.70 3.29
N GLN A 196 -38.60 30.97 2.27
CA GLN A 196 -39.46 31.54 1.23
C GLN A 196 -40.76 32.13 1.80
N ILE A 197 -41.43 31.41 2.73
CA ILE A 197 -42.63 31.91 3.41
C ILE A 197 -42.35 33.22 4.17
N LEU A 198 -41.17 33.34 4.80
CA LEU A 198 -40.77 34.56 5.50
C LEU A 198 -40.53 35.73 4.54
N CYS A 199 -39.88 35.48 3.39
CA CYS A 199 -39.70 36.50 2.35
C CYS A 199 -41.04 36.99 1.78
N ASP A 200 -41.99 36.09 1.57
CA ASP A 200 -43.33 36.45 1.09
C ASP A 200 -44.06 37.34 2.11
N LYS A 201 -43.97 36.99 3.40
CA LYS A 201 -44.53 37.80 4.50
C LYS A 201 -43.86 39.16 4.63
N GLU A 202 -42.54 39.22 4.52
CA GLU A 202 -41.77 40.47 4.54
C GLU A 202 -42.24 41.41 3.42
N THR A 203 -42.42 40.88 2.21
CA THR A 203 -42.91 41.63 1.06
C THR A 203 -44.31 42.18 1.31
N ALA A 204 -45.23 41.34 1.79
CA ALA A 204 -46.59 41.78 2.14
C ALA A 204 -46.62 42.87 3.22
N CYS A 205 -45.76 42.76 4.25
CA CYS A 205 -45.61 43.77 5.30
C CYS A 205 -45.07 45.08 4.75
N LYS A 206 -44.04 45.05 3.88
CA LYS A 206 -43.49 46.24 3.22
C LYS A 206 -44.54 46.98 2.40
N GLU A 207 -45.34 46.25 1.62
CA GLU A 207 -46.44 46.85 0.85
C GLU A 207 -47.51 47.45 1.75
N SER A 208 -47.87 46.78 2.85
CA SER A 208 -48.85 47.30 3.80
C SER A 208 -48.36 48.55 4.54
N LEU A 209 -47.08 48.60 4.88
CA LEU A 209 -46.45 49.76 5.49
C LEU A 209 -46.49 50.95 4.52
N ALA A 210 -46.08 50.75 3.27
CA ALA A 210 -46.10 51.80 2.24
C ALA A 210 -47.53 52.38 2.04
N ARG A 211 -48.56 51.54 2.05
CA ARG A 211 -49.97 52.00 1.99
C ARG A 211 -50.36 52.83 3.21
N ALA A 212 -50.00 52.37 4.42
CA ALA A 212 -50.33 53.09 5.65
C ALA A 212 -49.60 54.44 5.74
N GLU A 213 -48.36 54.52 5.25
CA GLU A 213 -47.59 55.77 5.16
C GLU A 213 -48.23 56.77 4.19
N ASP A 214 -48.68 56.32 3.01
CA ASP A 214 -49.39 57.16 2.03
C ASP A 214 -50.72 57.69 2.59
N GLU A 215 -51.51 56.81 3.23
CA GLU A 215 -52.76 57.20 3.88
C GLU A 215 -52.53 58.21 5.01
N TYR A 216 -51.52 57.99 5.86
CA TYR A 216 -51.15 58.91 6.92
C TYR A 216 -50.76 60.28 6.36
N ALA A 217 -49.93 60.32 5.31
CA ALA A 217 -49.54 61.57 4.65
C ALA A 217 -50.76 62.34 4.12
N LYS A 218 -51.70 61.64 3.48
CA LYS A 218 -52.95 62.23 2.97
C LYS A 218 -53.83 62.78 4.07
N ILE A 219 -54.00 62.04 5.18
CA ILE A 219 -54.78 62.50 6.34
C ILE A 219 -54.12 63.71 6.99
N SER A 220 -52.81 63.68 7.19
CA SER A 220 -52.03 64.76 7.80
C SER A 220 -52.13 66.05 6.97
N GLN A 221 -52.04 65.95 5.64
CA GLN A 221 -52.25 67.09 4.74
C GLN A 221 -53.67 67.64 4.86
N THR A 222 -54.68 66.78 4.78
CA THR A 222 -56.09 67.18 4.89
C THR A 222 -56.37 67.87 6.23
N PHE A 223 -55.80 67.36 7.33
CA PHE A 223 -55.93 67.96 8.66
C PHE A 223 -55.28 69.34 8.73
N THR A 224 -54.10 69.51 8.12
CA THR A 224 -53.38 70.79 8.06
C THR A 224 -54.16 71.82 7.25
N ASP A 225 -54.70 71.43 6.10
CA ASP A 225 -55.53 72.29 5.24
C ASP A 225 -56.81 72.71 5.97
N ALA A 226 -57.51 71.76 6.60
CA ALA A 226 -58.72 72.03 7.38
C ALA A 226 -58.45 72.96 8.56
N THR A 227 -57.37 72.71 9.32
CA THR A 227 -56.96 73.54 10.46
C THR A 227 -56.65 74.97 10.03
N SER A 228 -55.94 75.13 8.91
CA SER A 228 -55.61 76.45 8.34
C SER A 228 -56.88 77.22 7.94
N LYS A 229 -57.82 76.53 7.29
CA LYS A 229 -59.12 77.10 6.91
C LYS A 229 -59.96 77.53 8.12
N VAL A 230 -60.07 76.67 9.14
CA VAL A 230 -60.78 77.01 10.39
C VAL A 230 -60.14 78.22 11.07
N ARG A 231 -58.80 78.27 11.15
CA ARG A 231 -58.06 79.39 11.75
C ARG A 231 -58.31 80.71 11.02
N GLN A 232 -58.38 80.69 9.68
CA GLN A 232 -58.66 81.88 8.88
C GLN A 232 -60.00 82.52 9.28
N PHE A 233 -61.07 81.73 9.40
CA PHE A 233 -62.40 82.26 9.76
C PHE A 233 -62.57 82.51 11.26
N ALA A 234 -61.82 81.83 12.13
CA ALA A 234 -61.89 82.06 13.57
C ALA A 234 -61.19 83.38 13.99
N ASN A 235 -60.11 83.75 13.30
CA ASN A 235 -59.26 84.89 13.68
C ASN A 235 -59.50 86.16 12.85
N CYS A 236 -60.34 86.11 11.82
CA CYS A 236 -60.67 87.24 10.96
C CYS A 236 -62.18 87.51 10.95
N SER A 237 -62.58 88.74 10.61
CA SER A 237 -63.99 89.03 10.33
C SER A 237 -64.49 88.14 9.18
N LEU A 238 -65.70 87.61 9.27
CA LEU A 238 -66.31 86.86 8.17
C LEU A 238 -66.52 87.70 6.90
N ALA A 239 -66.49 89.03 7.03
CA ALA A 239 -66.53 89.97 5.91
C ALA A 239 -65.14 90.27 5.31
N ASN A 240 -64.04 89.82 5.93
CA ASN A 240 -62.70 90.03 5.37
C ASN A 240 -62.60 89.36 3.99
N GLY A 241 -62.32 90.18 2.96
CA GLY A 241 -62.22 89.75 1.56
C GLY A 241 -63.50 89.92 0.73
N LEU A 242 -64.62 90.35 1.32
CA LEU A 242 -65.89 90.68 0.62
C LEU A 242 -66.13 92.19 0.47
N LEU A 243 -65.37 93.00 1.21
CA LEU A 243 -65.35 94.47 1.18
C LEU A 243 -63.93 94.91 0.79
#